data_AF-A0A6I9WDK2-F1
#
_entry.id   AF-A0A6I9WDK2-F1
#
_cell.length_a   1.000
_cell.length_b   1.000
_cell.length_c   1.000
_cell.angle_alpha   90.00
_cell.angle_beta   90.00
_cell.angle_gamma   90.00
#
_symmetry.space_group_name_H-M   'P 1'
#
loop_
_entity.id
_entity.type
_entity.pdbx_description
1 polymer ?
#
loop_
_entity_poly.entity_id
_entity_poly.type
_entity_poly.pdbx_seq_one_letter_code
_entity_poly.pdbx_strand_id
1 'polypeptide(L)'
;MLQYIFVVFLYTITYCATLENADSDTVITGLTGRTNENLNPVQRIIYIYEPRQWKMQDTNNLIEKIGNDYLITPGVGAHKLHVRKLSWNKARRSCIQEGGRLAIINSQAEEKLLMHILEENKVSQAWLGVHDLYEEGDWNTIMDESLEATGYSKWTSKIANLPDNYNGKQHCGVLLKDGGMDDLECTLALAFFCEIMFSDQRILINHTNARS
;
A
#
# COMPACT_ATOMS: atom_id res chain seq x y z
N MET A 1 -44.32 21.17 21.89
CA MET A 1 -43.47 21.05 20.68
C MET A 1 -42.90 22.38 20.18
N LEU A 2 -43.62 23.52 20.23
CA LEU A 2 -43.07 24.80 19.74
C LEU A 2 -41.90 25.38 20.55
N GLN A 3 -41.80 25.13 21.86
CA GLN A 3 -40.67 25.63 22.68
C GLN A 3 -39.34 24.94 22.36
N TYR A 4 -39.35 23.68 21.94
CA TYR A 4 -38.11 22.93 21.61
C TYR A 4 -37.49 23.40 20.28
N ILE A 5 -38.32 23.82 19.32
CA ILE A 5 -37.86 24.32 18.01
C ILE A 5 -37.14 25.66 18.15
N PHE A 6 -37.64 26.55 19.03
CA PHE A 6 -36.99 27.85 19.28
C PHE A 6 -35.61 27.72 19.94
N VAL A 7 -35.40 26.73 20.82
CA VAL A 7 -34.10 26.50 21.47
C VAL A 7 -33.07 25.98 20.48
N VAL A 8 -33.44 25.09 19.55
CA VAL A 8 -32.53 24.58 18.51
C VAL A 8 -32.14 25.69 17.53
N PHE A 9 -33.08 26.56 17.14
CA PHE A 9 -32.80 27.68 16.23
C PHE A 9 -31.87 28.74 16.84
N LEU A 10 -31.96 29.00 18.15
CA LEU A 10 -31.03 29.90 18.83
C LEU A 10 -29.63 29.30 18.98
N TYR A 11 -29.52 27.97 19.17
CA TYR A 11 -28.22 27.30 19.29
C TYR A 11 -27.45 27.28 17.96
N THR A 12 -28.15 27.08 16.83
CA THR A 12 -27.52 27.09 15.50
C THR A 12 -27.08 28.49 15.06
N ILE A 13 -27.86 29.53 15.37
CA ILE A 13 -27.45 30.93 15.09
C ILE A 13 -26.23 31.32 15.94
N THR A 14 -26.15 30.87 17.20
CA THR A 14 -24.99 31.14 18.07
C THR A 14 -23.72 30.46 17.56
N TYR A 15 -23.81 29.23 17.03
CA TYR A 15 -22.67 28.52 16.42
C TYR A 15 -22.22 29.10 15.08
N CYS A 16 -23.14 29.73 14.33
CA CYS A 16 -22.83 30.32 13.02
C CYS A 16 -22.06 31.65 13.16
N ALA A 17 -22.21 32.36 14.28
CA ALA A 17 -21.54 33.64 14.53
C ALA A 17 -20.11 33.52 15.07
N THR A 18 -19.62 32.31 15.37
CA THR A 18 -18.25 32.09 15.91
C THR A 18 -17.23 31.63 14.87
N LEU A 19 -17.61 31.50 13.59
CA LEU A 19 -16.71 31.02 12.51
C LEU A 19 -16.35 32.08 11.47
N GLU A 20 -16.83 33.32 11.63
CA GLU A 20 -16.37 34.48 10.88
C GLU A 20 -15.83 35.50 11.89
N ASN A 21 -14.52 35.45 12.18
CA ASN A 21 -13.65 36.55 12.65
C ASN A 21 -12.46 36.02 13.45
N ALA A 22 -11.37 35.68 12.74
CA ALA A 22 -10.02 35.79 13.27
C ALA A 22 -9.04 35.92 12.08
N ASP A 23 -8.99 37.14 11.53
CA ASP A 23 -7.88 37.60 10.70
C ASP A 23 -7.08 38.61 11.53
N SER A 24 -5.79 38.32 11.74
CA SER A 24 -4.76 39.34 12.00
C SER A 24 -3.36 38.71 11.89
N ASP A 25 -2.76 38.89 10.71
CA ASP A 25 -1.41 39.42 10.47
C ASP A 25 -0.15 38.90 11.20
N THR A 26 0.89 38.82 10.37
CA THR A 26 2.34 38.94 10.64
C THR A 26 3.09 37.78 11.28
N VAL A 27 3.69 36.92 10.43
CA VAL A 27 5.17 36.90 10.22
C VAL A 27 5.46 36.57 8.76
N ILE A 28 5.75 37.59 7.95
CA ILE A 28 6.58 37.45 6.75
C ILE A 28 8.03 37.36 7.23
N THR A 29 8.76 36.30 6.89
CA THR A 29 10.12 36.34 6.29
C THR A 29 10.80 34.97 6.32
N GLY A 30 11.27 34.51 5.15
CA GLY A 30 12.22 33.40 4.96
C GLY A 30 11.54 32.02 4.89
N LEU A 31 11.51 31.29 3.78
CA LEU A 31 12.50 31.17 2.72
C LEU A 31 11.80 30.93 1.38
N THR A 32 12.20 31.74 0.41
CA THR A 32 12.04 31.54 -1.03
C THR A 32 12.50 30.14 -1.44
N GLY A 33 11.88 29.63 -2.50
CA GLY A 33 12.06 28.28 -3.03
C GLY A 33 13.50 27.76 -3.07
N ARG A 34 13.63 26.47 -2.72
CA ARG A 34 14.68 25.60 -3.24
C ARG A 34 13.99 24.54 -4.09
N THR A 35 14.24 24.63 -5.40
CA THR A 35 14.08 23.53 -6.35
C THR A 35 14.87 22.34 -5.79
N ASN A 36 14.16 21.31 -5.32
CA ASN A 36 14.81 20.16 -4.70
C ASN A 36 15.20 19.17 -5.81
N GLU A 37 16.27 19.50 -6.53
CA GLU A 37 16.90 18.61 -7.51
C GLU A 37 17.64 17.41 -6.87
N ASN A 38 17.47 17.17 -5.56
CA ASN A 38 18.18 16.09 -4.83
C ASN A 38 17.26 15.15 -4.04
N LEU A 39 15.99 15.01 -4.45
CA LEU A 39 15.12 13.98 -3.88
C LEU A 39 15.40 12.62 -4.55
N ASN A 40 15.83 11.64 -3.75
CA ASN A 40 15.93 10.23 -4.15
C ASN A 40 14.55 9.75 -4.67
N PRO A 41 14.49 8.85 -5.67
CA PRO A 41 13.24 8.24 -6.15
C PRO A 41 12.20 7.92 -5.05
N VAL A 42 12.65 7.35 -3.93
CA VAL A 42 11.83 7.03 -2.74
C VAL A 42 11.13 8.27 -2.16
N GLN A 43 11.84 9.39 -2.08
CA GLN A 43 11.30 10.64 -1.52
C GLN A 43 10.31 11.31 -2.48
N ARG A 44 10.46 11.11 -3.81
CA ARG A 44 9.53 11.67 -4.80
C ARG A 44 8.15 11.04 -4.72
N ILE A 45 8.07 9.74 -4.45
CA ILE A 45 6.80 9.01 -4.31
C ILE A 45 5.99 9.55 -3.12
N ILE A 46 6.66 9.87 -2.02
CA ILE A 46 6.04 10.46 -0.80
C ILE A 46 5.34 11.79 -1.12
N TYR A 47 5.91 12.63 -1.99
CA TYR A 47 5.35 13.95 -2.34
C TYR A 47 4.13 13.90 -3.28
N ILE A 48 3.87 12.79 -3.97
CA ILE A 48 2.83 12.72 -5.02
C ILE A 48 1.42 12.41 -4.43
N TYR A 49 1.33 11.92 -3.19
CA TYR A 49 0.07 11.40 -2.63
C TYR A 49 -0.33 11.92 -1.22
N GLU A 50 0.16 13.08 -0.76
CA GLU A 50 -0.22 13.59 0.58
C GLU A 50 -1.70 13.99 0.74
N PRO A 51 -2.26 13.76 1.95
CA PRO A 51 -2.60 14.91 2.78
C PRO A 51 -1.95 14.88 4.18
N ARG A 52 -1.17 15.94 4.43
CA ARG A 52 -0.82 16.64 5.69
C ARG A 52 -1.14 15.98 7.05
N GLN A 53 -0.06 15.93 7.84
CA GLN A 53 0.09 15.84 9.30
C GLN A 53 0.03 14.45 9.93
N TRP A 54 1.17 13.76 9.96
CA TRP A 54 1.48 12.80 11.04
C TRP A 54 2.89 13.07 11.59
N LYS A 55 2.97 13.49 12.86
CA LYS A 55 4.22 13.48 13.63
C LYS A 55 4.54 12.03 13.96
N MET A 56 5.39 11.39 13.16
CA MET A 56 6.05 10.15 13.55
C MET A 56 7.17 10.49 14.52
N GLN A 57 6.86 10.56 15.82
CA GLN A 57 7.88 10.48 16.87
C GLN A 57 7.97 9.02 17.30
N ASP A 58 9.17 8.46 17.11
CA ASP A 58 9.65 7.13 17.53
C ASP A 58 9.68 6.00 16.47
N THR A 59 10.33 6.24 15.32
CA THR A 59 10.56 5.23 14.26
C THR A 59 12.03 4.85 14.03
N ASN A 60 12.96 5.34 14.84
CA ASN A 60 14.39 5.14 14.60
C ASN A 60 14.78 3.65 14.63
N ASN A 61 14.09 2.82 15.41
CA ASN A 61 14.34 1.36 15.48
C ASN A 61 13.59 0.54 14.41
N LEU A 62 12.46 1.03 13.89
CA LEU A 62 11.72 0.34 12.82
C LEU A 62 12.45 0.49 11.48
N ILE A 63 12.99 1.67 11.20
CA ILE A 63 13.71 1.96 9.96
C ILE A 63 15.01 1.14 9.88
N GLU A 64 15.73 0.95 11.00
CA GLU A 64 16.90 0.05 11.05
C GLU A 64 16.51 -1.44 10.94
N LYS A 65 15.36 -1.86 11.50
CA LYS A 65 14.88 -3.25 11.42
C LYS A 65 14.35 -3.63 10.03
N ILE A 66 13.87 -2.67 9.25
CA ILE A 66 13.44 -2.80 7.83
C ILE A 66 14.66 -2.83 6.89
N GLY A 67 15.82 -3.29 7.38
CA GLY A 67 17.07 -3.38 6.64
C GLY A 67 16.89 -3.90 5.21
N ASN A 68 17.54 -3.20 4.28
CA ASN A 68 17.66 -3.48 2.84
C ASN A 68 16.38 -3.26 2.00
N ASP A 69 16.29 -2.08 1.37
CA ASP A 69 15.52 -1.76 0.14
C ASP A 69 13.98 -1.85 0.18
N TYR A 70 13.35 -2.03 1.34
CA TYR A 70 11.89 -1.92 1.44
C TYR A 70 11.42 -0.46 1.35
N LEU A 71 10.45 -0.21 0.47
CA LEU A 71 9.77 1.07 0.33
C LEU A 71 8.55 1.11 1.25
N ILE A 72 8.59 1.97 2.26
CA ILE A 72 7.48 2.17 3.19
C ILE A 72 6.53 3.21 2.61
N THR A 73 5.27 2.83 2.43
CA THR A 73 4.20 3.73 1.97
C THR A 73 3.13 3.86 3.06
N PRO A 74 2.96 5.05 3.66
CA PRO A 74 1.96 5.29 4.69
C PRO A 74 0.55 4.88 4.25
N GLY A 75 -0.16 4.12 5.10
CA GLY A 75 -1.51 3.66 4.82
C GLY A 75 -1.62 2.52 3.80
N VAL A 76 -0.51 2.06 3.21
CA VAL A 76 -0.49 0.94 2.25
C VAL A 76 0.32 -0.23 2.83
N GLY A 77 1.60 -0.02 3.17
CA GLY A 77 2.47 -1.09 3.65
C GLY A 77 3.94 -0.85 3.32
N ALA A 78 4.79 -1.84 3.57
CA ALA A 78 6.19 -1.82 3.13
C ALA A 78 6.43 -2.90 2.07
N HIS A 79 6.95 -2.51 0.91
CA HIS A 79 7.11 -3.40 -0.24
C HIS A 79 8.54 -3.40 -0.77
N LYS A 80 9.00 -4.56 -1.23
CA LYS A 80 10.31 -4.71 -1.88
C LYS A 80 10.18 -5.54 -3.14
N LEU A 81 10.72 -5.03 -4.25
CA LEU A 81 10.91 -5.81 -5.47
C LEU A 81 12.22 -6.58 -5.40
N HIS A 82 12.15 -7.89 -5.54
CA HIS A 82 13.31 -8.73 -5.80
C HIS A 82 13.42 -9.00 -7.31
N VAL A 83 14.43 -8.40 -7.95
CA VAL A 83 14.66 -8.55 -9.40
C VAL A 83 15.19 -9.95 -9.76
N ARG A 84 15.81 -10.64 -8.79
CA ARG A 84 16.24 -12.04 -8.98
C ARG A 84 15.03 -12.93 -9.27
N LYS A 85 15.20 -13.87 -10.19
CA LYS A 85 14.11 -14.71 -10.68
C LYS A 85 13.99 -16.02 -9.91
N LEU A 86 12.83 -16.27 -9.32
CA LEU A 86 12.53 -17.49 -8.57
C LEU A 86 11.15 -18.04 -8.97
N SER A 87 10.95 -19.35 -8.79
CA SER A 87 9.61 -19.94 -8.86
C SER A 87 8.74 -19.44 -7.72
N TRP A 88 7.42 -19.44 -7.90
CA TRP A 88 6.48 -18.82 -6.95
C TRP A 88 6.68 -19.32 -5.51
N ASN A 89 6.80 -20.65 -5.33
CA ASN A 89 7.06 -21.25 -4.01
C ASN A 89 8.42 -20.85 -3.41
N LYS A 90 9.46 -20.66 -4.24
CA LYS A 90 10.78 -20.20 -3.78
C LYS A 90 10.75 -18.71 -3.43
N ALA A 91 10.03 -17.90 -4.19
CA ALA A 91 9.79 -16.48 -3.91
C ALA A 91 9.02 -16.31 -2.58
N ARG A 92 7.94 -17.08 -2.38
CA ARG A 92 7.21 -17.13 -1.10
C ARG A 92 8.12 -17.41 0.09
N ARG A 93 8.96 -18.44 -0.03
CA ARG A 93 9.95 -18.77 1.01
C ARG A 93 10.94 -17.63 1.26
N SER A 94 11.39 -16.93 0.21
CA SER A 94 12.29 -15.78 0.34
C SER A 94 11.66 -14.67 1.16
N CYS A 95 10.40 -14.30 0.88
CA CYS A 95 9.73 -13.24 1.64
C CYS A 95 9.53 -13.62 3.11
N ILE A 96 9.21 -14.89 3.39
CA ILE A 96 9.12 -15.40 4.78
C ILE A 96 10.45 -15.28 5.52
N GLN A 97 11.57 -15.56 4.85
CA GLN A 97 12.92 -15.41 5.44
C GLN A 97 13.26 -13.94 5.76
N GLU A 98 12.62 -12.99 5.08
CA GLU A 98 12.73 -11.55 5.34
C GLU A 98 11.73 -11.06 6.40
N GLY A 99 10.96 -11.97 7.01
CA GLY A 99 9.94 -11.63 8.01
C GLY A 99 8.64 -11.06 7.42
N GLY A 100 8.46 -11.19 6.10
CA GLY A 100 7.28 -10.76 5.36
C GLY A 100 6.59 -11.91 4.64
N ARG A 101 5.87 -11.57 3.58
CA ARG A 101 5.17 -12.52 2.71
C ARG A 101 5.17 -12.03 1.26
N LEU A 102 4.75 -12.85 0.29
CA LEU A 102 4.53 -12.33 -1.06
C LEU A 102 3.42 -11.27 -1.00
N ALA A 103 3.61 -10.17 -1.74
CA ALA A 103 2.66 -9.06 -1.72
C ALA A 103 1.26 -9.47 -2.18
N ILE A 104 0.26 -9.18 -1.37
CA ILE A 104 -1.15 -9.26 -1.70
C ILE A 104 -1.64 -7.83 -1.94
N ILE A 105 -2.14 -7.55 -3.15
CA ILE A 105 -2.67 -6.22 -3.45
C ILE A 105 -4.06 -6.10 -2.80
N ASN A 106 -4.27 -5.07 -1.99
CA ASN A 106 -5.52 -4.81 -1.28
C ASN A 106 -6.23 -3.54 -1.78
N SER A 107 -5.63 -2.82 -2.74
CA SER A 107 -6.21 -1.59 -3.27
C SER A 107 -5.62 -1.19 -4.63
N GLN A 108 -6.35 -0.34 -5.36
CA GLN A 108 -5.84 0.25 -6.59
C GLN A 108 -4.63 1.19 -6.34
N ALA A 109 -4.52 1.80 -5.15
CA ALA A 109 -3.37 2.63 -4.80
C ALA A 109 -2.10 1.78 -4.68
N GLU A 110 -2.23 0.60 -4.07
CA GLU A 110 -1.15 -0.38 -3.98
C GLU A 110 -0.75 -0.93 -5.35
N GLU A 111 -1.71 -1.27 -6.23
CA GLU A 111 -1.43 -1.66 -7.62
C GLU A 111 -0.53 -0.62 -8.31
N LYS A 112 -0.92 0.66 -8.24
CA LYS A 112 -0.18 1.76 -8.88
C LYS A 112 1.23 1.92 -8.31
N LEU A 113 1.39 1.78 -7.01
CA LEU A 113 2.70 1.81 -6.35
C LEU A 113 3.60 0.69 -6.88
N LEU A 114 3.12 -0.56 -6.88
CA LEU A 114 3.90 -1.71 -7.33
C LEU A 114 4.22 -1.63 -8.83
N MET A 115 3.28 -1.15 -9.66
CA MET A 115 3.53 -0.86 -11.08
C MET A 115 4.65 0.17 -11.27
N HIS A 116 4.68 1.22 -10.46
CA HIS A 116 5.74 2.22 -10.53
C HIS A 116 7.11 1.60 -10.19
N ILE A 117 7.19 0.76 -9.15
CA ILE A 117 8.42 0.05 -8.81
C ILE A 117 8.88 -0.88 -9.95
N LEU A 118 7.95 -1.57 -10.63
CA LEU A 118 8.27 -2.39 -11.81
C LEU A 118 8.88 -1.56 -12.94
N GLU A 119 8.27 -0.40 -13.26
CA GLU A 119 8.72 0.50 -14.32
C GLU A 119 10.10 1.07 -14.02
N GLU A 120 10.35 1.57 -12.80
CA GLU A 120 11.66 2.10 -12.40
C GLU A 120 12.78 1.05 -12.51
N ASN A 121 12.45 -0.22 -12.26
CA ASN A 121 13.41 -1.34 -12.30
C ASN A 121 13.43 -2.06 -13.66
N LYS A 122 12.66 -1.59 -14.66
CA LYS A 122 12.54 -2.20 -16.01
C LYS A 122 12.13 -3.68 -15.96
N VAL A 123 11.28 -4.04 -15.00
CA VAL A 123 10.74 -5.41 -14.83
C VAL A 123 9.34 -5.45 -15.43
N SER A 124 9.03 -6.47 -16.24
CA SER A 124 7.73 -6.58 -16.92
C SER A 124 6.62 -7.11 -16.02
N GLN A 125 6.96 -7.98 -15.08
CA GLN A 125 6.01 -8.63 -14.19
C GLN A 125 6.70 -9.23 -12.97
N ALA A 126 5.96 -9.39 -11.88
CA ALA A 126 6.47 -9.98 -10.66
C ALA A 126 5.39 -10.81 -9.94
N TRP A 127 5.81 -11.89 -9.28
CA TRP A 127 4.92 -12.73 -8.47
C TRP A 127 4.25 -11.94 -7.35
N LEU A 128 2.96 -12.27 -7.14
CA LEU A 128 2.12 -11.83 -6.03
C LEU A 128 1.75 -13.02 -5.15
N GLY A 129 1.20 -12.72 -3.97
CA GLY A 129 0.71 -13.70 -3.00
C GLY A 129 -0.68 -14.25 -3.32
N VAL A 130 -0.98 -14.56 -4.59
CA VAL A 130 -2.29 -15.07 -5.03
C VAL A 130 -2.13 -16.32 -5.90
N HIS A 131 -3.07 -17.26 -5.78
CA HIS A 131 -3.06 -18.56 -6.46
C HIS A 131 -4.46 -19.20 -6.49
N ASP A 132 -4.69 -20.19 -7.35
CA ASP A 132 -5.89 -21.05 -7.34
C ASP A 132 -5.53 -22.55 -7.16
N LEU A 133 -4.37 -22.81 -6.55
CA LEU A 133 -3.85 -24.17 -6.30
C LEU A 133 -4.77 -25.12 -5.51
N TYR A 134 -5.81 -24.61 -4.85
CA TYR A 134 -6.78 -25.44 -4.12
C TYR A 134 -7.86 -25.99 -5.05
N GLU A 135 -8.40 -25.13 -5.90
CA GLU A 135 -9.45 -25.44 -6.86
C GLU A 135 -9.33 -24.47 -8.04
N GLU A 136 -9.28 -25.01 -9.26
CA GLU A 136 -9.15 -24.24 -10.50
C GLU A 136 -10.24 -23.16 -10.59
N GLY A 137 -9.81 -21.91 -10.79
CA GLY A 137 -10.71 -20.76 -10.88
C GLY A 137 -11.15 -20.18 -9.52
N ASP A 138 -10.88 -20.85 -8.40
CA ASP A 138 -11.07 -20.30 -7.05
C ASP A 138 -9.79 -19.63 -6.56
N TRP A 139 -9.66 -18.34 -6.87
CA TRP A 139 -8.47 -17.56 -6.57
C TRP A 139 -8.44 -17.13 -5.10
N ASN A 140 -7.37 -17.53 -4.43
CA ASN A 140 -7.12 -17.29 -3.02
C ASN A 140 -5.77 -16.59 -2.83
N THR A 141 -5.65 -15.88 -1.72
CA THR A 141 -4.37 -15.35 -1.27
C THR A 141 -3.59 -16.40 -0.48
N ILE A 142 -2.29 -16.19 -0.31
CA ILE A 142 -1.44 -17.01 0.57
C ILE A 142 -1.81 -16.95 2.07
N MET A 143 -2.85 -16.17 2.43
CA MET A 143 -3.43 -16.07 3.76
C MET A 143 -4.73 -16.86 3.90
N ASP A 144 -5.08 -17.66 2.88
CA ASP A 144 -6.30 -18.47 2.84
C ASP A 144 -7.59 -17.62 2.85
N GLU A 145 -7.52 -16.42 2.26
CA GLU A 145 -8.65 -15.52 2.01
C GLU A 145 -8.93 -15.47 0.49
N SER A 146 -10.20 -15.37 0.07
CA SER A 146 -10.52 -15.24 -1.36
C SER A 146 -9.93 -13.95 -1.93
N LEU A 147 -9.58 -13.95 -3.22
CA LEU A 147 -8.99 -12.80 -3.89
C LEU A 147 -9.93 -11.58 -3.85
N GLU A 148 -11.24 -11.79 -3.97
CA GLU A 148 -12.24 -10.72 -3.86
C GLU A 148 -12.27 -10.08 -2.47
N ALA A 149 -12.01 -10.86 -1.41
CA ALA A 149 -12.03 -10.36 -0.03
C ALA A 149 -10.93 -9.32 0.24
N THR A 150 -9.87 -9.29 -0.57
CA THR A 150 -8.79 -8.30 -0.46
C THR A 150 -9.24 -6.87 -0.83
N GLY A 151 -10.36 -6.74 -1.56
CA GLY A 151 -10.77 -5.47 -2.17
C GLY A 151 -10.08 -5.17 -3.51
N TYR A 152 -9.26 -6.08 -4.02
CA TYR A 152 -8.64 -5.99 -5.34
C TYR A 152 -8.57 -7.36 -6.04
N SER A 153 -9.33 -7.51 -7.12
CA SER A 153 -9.40 -8.75 -7.92
C SER A 153 -9.32 -8.47 -9.43
N LYS A 154 -8.53 -7.45 -9.80
CA LYS A 154 -8.46 -6.96 -11.18
C LYS A 154 -7.43 -7.72 -12.01
N TRP A 155 -7.91 -8.52 -12.95
CA TRP A 155 -7.12 -9.10 -14.04
C TRP A 155 -6.84 -8.08 -15.14
N THR A 156 -5.76 -8.25 -15.91
CA THR A 156 -5.46 -7.31 -16.99
C THR A 156 -6.49 -7.39 -18.10
N SER A 157 -6.89 -6.23 -18.64
CA SER A 157 -7.80 -6.16 -19.78
C SER A 157 -7.07 -6.16 -21.13
N LYS A 158 -5.74 -6.22 -21.13
CA LYS A 158 -4.92 -6.24 -22.35
C LYS A 158 -4.88 -7.61 -23.02
N ILE A 159 -5.16 -8.66 -22.26
CA ILE A 159 -5.25 -10.04 -22.71
C ILE A 159 -6.69 -10.47 -22.44
N ALA A 160 -7.34 -11.05 -23.45
CA ALA A 160 -8.73 -11.48 -23.31
C ALA A 160 -8.81 -12.76 -22.46
N ASN A 161 -9.83 -12.84 -21.62
CA ASN A 161 -10.21 -14.03 -20.84
C ASN A 161 -9.26 -14.43 -19.71
N LEU A 162 -8.49 -13.49 -19.13
CA LEU A 162 -7.72 -13.80 -17.93
C LEU A 162 -8.61 -13.86 -16.67
N PRO A 163 -8.25 -14.73 -15.69
CA PRO A 163 -7.20 -15.74 -15.79
C PRO A 163 -7.61 -16.87 -16.75
N ASP A 164 -6.71 -17.29 -17.64
CA ASP A 164 -7.07 -18.15 -18.79
C ASP A 164 -6.63 -19.60 -18.66
N ASN A 165 -5.83 -19.92 -17.64
CA ASN A 165 -5.27 -21.24 -17.37
C ASN A 165 -4.75 -21.94 -18.63
N TYR A 166 -3.94 -21.23 -19.40
CA TYR A 166 -3.27 -21.69 -20.59
C TYR A 166 -2.59 -23.06 -20.37
N ASN A 167 -3.03 -24.04 -21.17
CA ASN A 167 -2.62 -25.45 -21.10
C ASN A 167 -2.89 -26.16 -19.76
N GLY A 168 -3.74 -25.62 -18.88
CA GLY A 168 -4.11 -26.24 -17.61
C GLY A 168 -2.98 -26.26 -16.58
N LYS A 169 -2.17 -25.20 -16.52
CA LYS A 169 -0.94 -25.14 -15.71
C LYS A 169 -0.72 -23.83 -14.96
N GLN A 170 -1.54 -22.81 -15.19
CA GLN A 170 -1.30 -21.48 -14.65
C GLN A 170 -2.12 -21.29 -13.39
N HIS A 171 -1.43 -21.34 -12.25
CA HIS A 171 -2.08 -21.36 -10.94
C HIS A 171 -1.54 -20.33 -9.95
N CYS A 172 -0.69 -19.42 -10.42
CA CYS A 172 -0.02 -18.42 -9.60
C CYS A 172 -0.10 -17.05 -10.26
N GLY A 173 -0.47 -16.02 -9.50
CA GLY A 173 -0.69 -14.69 -10.04
C GLY A 173 0.57 -13.81 -10.04
N VAL A 174 0.70 -13.00 -11.08
CA VAL A 174 1.66 -11.90 -11.18
C VAL A 174 0.96 -10.55 -11.29
N LEU A 175 1.65 -9.48 -10.92
CA LEU A 175 1.32 -8.13 -11.37
C LEU A 175 2.07 -7.84 -12.68
N LEU A 176 1.36 -7.32 -13.69
CA LEU A 176 1.98 -6.81 -14.90
C LEU A 176 2.36 -5.32 -14.73
N LYS A 177 3.48 -4.90 -15.33
CA LYS A 177 3.90 -3.47 -15.36
C LYS A 177 2.85 -2.54 -15.99
N ASP A 178 1.99 -3.13 -16.80
CA ASP A 178 0.95 -2.48 -17.59
C ASP A 178 -0.41 -2.43 -16.85
N GLY A 179 -0.47 -3.01 -15.65
CA GLY A 179 -1.63 -3.05 -14.77
C GLY A 179 -2.48 -4.30 -14.92
N GLY A 180 -3.14 -4.64 -13.82
CA GLY A 180 -3.88 -5.90 -13.64
C GLY A 180 -2.98 -7.11 -13.43
N MET A 181 -3.62 -8.18 -12.98
CA MET A 181 -3.00 -9.47 -12.76
C MET A 181 -3.05 -10.36 -14.01
N ASP A 182 -2.19 -11.36 -14.02
CA ASP A 182 -2.12 -12.46 -14.99
C ASP A 182 -1.77 -13.75 -14.24
N ASP A 183 -2.30 -14.88 -14.67
CA ASP A 183 -1.99 -16.19 -14.12
C ASP A 183 -0.86 -16.84 -14.92
N LEU A 184 0.10 -17.45 -14.24
CA LEU A 184 1.25 -18.08 -14.89
C LEU A 184 1.59 -19.42 -14.22
N GLU A 185 2.34 -20.26 -14.93
CA GLU A 185 2.82 -21.53 -14.38
C GLU A 185 3.75 -21.24 -13.20
N CYS A 186 3.38 -21.73 -12.01
CA CYS A 186 4.07 -21.46 -10.74
C CYS A 186 5.57 -21.81 -10.73
N THR A 187 6.01 -22.65 -11.67
CA THR A 187 7.41 -23.09 -11.82
C THR A 187 8.29 -22.06 -12.53
N LEU A 188 7.71 -21.09 -13.25
CA LEU A 188 8.45 -20.05 -13.97
C LEU A 188 9.30 -19.21 -13.02
N ALA A 189 10.50 -18.87 -13.44
CA ALA A 189 11.39 -18.01 -12.67
C ALA A 189 11.11 -16.54 -13.00
N LEU A 190 10.48 -15.81 -12.07
CA LEU A 190 10.16 -14.38 -12.21
C LEU A 190 10.65 -13.57 -11.01
N ALA A 191 10.76 -12.25 -11.20
CA ALA A 191 10.89 -11.32 -10.09
C ALA A 191 9.67 -11.42 -9.17
N PHE A 192 9.75 -10.88 -7.96
CA PHE A 192 8.66 -11.01 -6.98
C PHE A 192 8.62 -9.84 -6.01
N PHE A 193 7.41 -9.50 -5.56
CA PHE A 193 7.23 -8.51 -4.50
C PHE A 193 7.09 -9.20 -3.15
N CYS A 194 7.90 -8.77 -2.19
CA CYS A 194 7.64 -9.04 -0.78
C CYS A 194 6.91 -7.85 -0.17
N GLU A 195 6.02 -8.14 0.77
CA GLU A 195 5.41 -7.16 1.66
C GLU A 195 5.69 -7.49 3.12
N ILE A 196 5.86 -6.45 3.94
CA ILE A 196 5.86 -6.53 5.39
C ILE A 196 4.66 -5.72 5.88
N MET A 197 3.70 -6.42 6.48
CA MET A 197 2.57 -5.79 7.15
C MET A 197 3.03 -5.32 8.53
N PHE A 198 2.82 -4.04 8.83
CA PHE A 198 2.96 -3.54 10.20
C PHE A 198 1.72 -3.96 10.98
N SER A 199 1.70 -5.20 11.46
CA SER A 199 0.71 -5.62 12.44
C SER A 199 0.92 -4.84 13.75
N ASP A 200 -0.17 -4.29 14.26
CA ASP A 200 -0.36 -3.55 15.52
C ASP A 200 -0.03 -2.06 15.59
N GLN A 201 -1.00 -1.25 15.12
CA GLN A 201 -1.35 0.01 15.80
C GLN A 201 -1.79 -0.20 17.27
N ARG A 202 -2.00 -1.44 17.74
CA ARG A 202 -2.35 -1.72 19.15
C ARG A 202 -1.17 -1.59 20.11
N ILE A 203 0.08 -1.62 19.62
CA ILE A 203 1.27 -1.37 20.47
C ILE A 203 1.45 0.14 20.73
N LEU A 204 0.91 1.01 19.89
CA LEU A 204 1.05 2.47 20.01
C LEU A 204 0.18 3.09 21.12
N ILE A 205 -0.81 2.35 21.66
CA ILE A 205 -1.73 2.87 22.69
C ILE A 205 -1.21 2.62 24.12
N ASN A 206 -0.27 1.67 24.31
CA ASN A 206 0.20 1.31 25.65
C ASN A 206 1.41 2.12 26.15
N HIS A 207 2.03 2.96 25.32
CA HIS A 207 3.17 3.78 25.73
C HIS A 207 2.84 5.23 26.12
N THR A 208 1.59 5.67 25.99
CA THR A 208 1.16 7.02 26.42
C THR A 208 0.61 7.09 27.84
N ASN A 209 0.35 5.96 28.50
CA ASN A 209 -0.20 5.93 29.88
C ASN A 209 0.81 5.50 30.97
N ALA A 210 2.12 5.48 30.68
CA ALA A 210 3.16 5.12 31.65
C ALA A 210 4.00 6.31 32.17
N ARG A 211 3.57 7.54 31.94
CA ARG A 211 4.13 8.74 32.59
C ARG A 211 3.02 9.72 32.96
N SER A 212 2.35 9.43 34.07
CA SER A 212 1.70 10.43 34.94
C SER A 212 2.15 10.18 36.36
#